data_AF-A0A0G1YWD1-F1
#
_entry.id   AF-A0A0G1YWD1-F1
#
_cell.length_a   1.000
_cell.length_b   1.000
_cell.length_c   1.000
_cell.angle_alpha   90.00
_cell.angle_beta   90.00
_cell.angle_gamma   90.00
#
_symmetry.space_group_name_H-M   'P 1'
#
loop_
_entity.id
_entity.type
_entity.pdbx_description
1 polymer ?
#
loop_
_entity_poly.entity_id
_entity_poly.type
_entity_poly.pdbx_seq_one_letter_code
_entity_poly.pdbx_strand_id
1 'polypeptide(L)'
;MNEPAKQPAKVKPTIAFRQALFWDVDPKTIDPEKNAVYVIERILDFGRDDELRWMTAYYPQSLIQKVVLTSRVLQPKSRALWELVFA
;
A
#
# COMPACT_ATOMS: atom_id res chain seq x y z
N MET A 1 -29.13 -0.13 27.82
CA MET A 1 -29.03 0.50 26.49
C MET A 1 -27.55 0.70 26.24
N ASN A 2 -26.87 -0.32 25.74
CA ASN A 2 -25.41 -0.28 25.59
C ASN A 2 -25.11 0.23 24.18
N GLU A 3 -24.75 1.50 24.07
CA GLU A 3 -24.14 2.04 22.86
C GLU A 3 -22.83 1.27 22.59
N PRO A 4 -22.64 0.71 21.39
CA PRO A 4 -21.34 0.15 21.05
C PRO A 4 -20.37 1.32 20.90
N ALA A 5 -19.35 1.35 21.77
CA ALA A 5 -18.25 2.30 21.68
C ALA A 5 -17.66 2.26 20.26
N LYS A 6 -17.91 3.32 19.47
CA LYS A 6 -17.20 3.56 18.22
C LYS A 6 -15.72 3.64 18.55
N GLN A 7 -14.97 2.62 18.12
CA GLN A 7 -13.51 2.64 18.18
C GLN A 7 -13.02 3.96 17.56
N PRO A 8 -12.08 4.69 18.19
CA PRO A 8 -11.62 5.96 17.66
C PRO A 8 -11.02 5.71 16.28
N ALA A 9 -11.47 6.47 15.28
CA ALA A 9 -10.97 6.37 13.91
C ALA A 9 -9.44 6.52 13.93
N LYS A 10 -8.72 5.43 13.62
CA LYS A 10 -7.25 5.42 13.57
C LYS A 10 -6.80 6.48 12.58
N VAL A 11 -6.02 7.46 13.05
CA VAL A 11 -5.44 8.50 12.19
C VAL A 11 -4.51 7.80 11.20
N LYS A 12 -4.82 7.91 9.90
CA LYS A 12 -3.98 7.31 8.85
C LYS A 12 -2.62 8.02 8.82
N PRO A 13 -1.51 7.28 8.73
CA PRO A 13 -0.19 7.90 8.68
C PRO A 13 0.00 8.69 7.38
N THR A 14 0.76 9.77 7.42
CA THR A 14 1.13 10.56 6.24
C THR A 14 2.54 10.20 5.78
N ILE A 15 2.78 10.17 4.47
CA ILE A 15 4.10 9.96 3.87
C ILE A 15 4.32 10.96 2.73
N ALA A 16 5.57 11.38 2.54
CA ALA A 16 5.99 12.09 1.34
C ALA A 16 6.59 11.07 0.36
N PHE A 17 5.90 10.82 -0.74
CA PHE A 17 6.37 9.87 -1.75
C PHE A 17 7.60 10.39 -2.49
N ARG A 18 8.59 9.52 -2.67
CA ARG A 18 9.76 9.81 -3.50
C ARG A 18 9.40 9.65 -4.97
N GLN A 19 9.96 10.52 -5.82
CA GLN A 19 9.80 10.43 -7.28
C GLN A 19 10.20 9.05 -7.85
N ALA A 20 11.15 8.36 -7.22
CA ALA A 20 11.62 7.05 -7.68
C ALA A 20 10.54 5.93 -7.63
N LEU A 21 9.51 6.05 -6.79
CA LEU A 21 8.36 5.12 -6.80
C LEU A 21 7.47 5.32 -8.03
N PHE A 22 7.41 6.55 -8.51
CA PHE A 22 6.45 7.05 -9.49
C PHE A 22 7.19 7.74 -10.63
N TRP A 23 8.16 7.06 -11.25
CA TRP A 23 9.03 7.69 -12.27
C TRP A 23 8.26 8.24 -13.49
N ASP A 24 7.02 7.79 -13.69
CA ASP A 24 6.11 8.12 -14.79
C ASP A 24 5.08 9.23 -14.47
N VAL A 25 4.93 9.64 -13.19
CA VAL A 25 3.91 10.61 -12.76
C VAL A 25 4.43 11.51 -11.63
N ASP A 26 3.84 12.70 -11.46
CA ASP A 26 4.18 13.55 -10.32
C ASP A 26 3.62 12.95 -9.01
N PRO A 27 4.46 12.58 -8.01
CA PRO A 27 4.00 12.01 -6.76
C PRO A 27 3.02 12.91 -6.00
N LYS A 28 3.04 14.22 -6.24
CA LYS A 28 2.14 15.18 -5.59
C LYS A 28 0.70 15.07 -6.08
N THR A 29 0.47 14.46 -7.23
CA THR A 29 -0.88 14.25 -7.79
C THR A 29 -1.48 12.91 -7.38
N ILE A 30 -0.70 12.05 -6.72
CA ILE A 30 -1.14 10.74 -6.26
C ILE A 30 -1.99 10.89 -5.00
N ASP A 31 -3.23 10.40 -5.09
CA ASP A 31 -4.15 10.28 -3.96
C ASP A 31 -4.07 8.83 -3.44
N PRO A 32 -3.52 8.59 -2.23
CA PRO A 32 -3.39 7.24 -1.67
C PRO A 32 -4.69 6.45 -1.57
N GLU A 33 -5.84 7.11 -1.45
CA GLU A 33 -7.12 6.42 -1.35
C GLU A 33 -7.65 6.04 -2.74
N LYS A 34 -7.62 6.98 -3.69
CA LYS A 34 -8.12 6.74 -5.05
C LYS A 34 -7.19 5.87 -5.88
N ASN A 35 -5.88 5.97 -5.64
CA ASN A 35 -4.84 5.25 -6.37
C ASN A 35 -4.27 4.05 -5.59
N ALA A 36 -5.02 3.51 -4.62
CA ALA A 36 -4.52 2.50 -3.67
C ALA A 36 -3.80 1.31 -4.33
N VAL A 37 -4.39 0.68 -5.36
CA VAL A 37 -3.78 -0.46 -6.06
C VAL A 37 -2.43 -0.07 -6.67
N TYR A 38 -2.40 1.05 -7.38
CA TYR A 38 -1.17 1.55 -8.01
C TYR A 38 -0.08 1.87 -6.97
N VAL A 39 -0.44 2.52 -5.86
CA VAL A 39 0.50 2.83 -4.77
C VAL A 39 1.06 1.56 -4.16
N ILE A 40 0.21 0.57 -3.86
CA ILE A 40 0.64 -0.72 -3.32
C ILE A 40 1.60 -1.41 -4.30
N GLU A 41 1.24 -1.49 -5.58
CA GLU A 41 2.11 -2.10 -6.60
C GLU A 41 3.49 -1.43 -6.65
N ARG A 42 3.54 -0.09 -6.64
CA ARG A 42 4.81 0.66 -6.65
C ARG A 42 5.66 0.44 -5.41
N ILE A 43 5.05 0.38 -4.22
CA ILE A 43 5.77 0.12 -2.98
C ILE A 43 6.27 -1.33 -2.94
N LEU A 44 5.49 -2.30 -3.41
CA LEU A 44 5.91 -3.70 -3.44
C LEU A 44 7.10 -3.94 -4.39
N ASP A 45 7.19 -3.21 -5.51
CA ASP A 45 8.32 -3.37 -6.45
C ASP A 45 9.54 -2.50 -6.11
N PHE A 46 9.32 -1.27 -5.63
CA PHE A 46 10.38 -0.25 -5.53
C PHE A 46 10.47 0.45 -4.17
N GLY A 47 9.66 0.01 -3.21
CA GLY A 47 9.57 0.58 -1.88
C GLY A 47 10.80 0.31 -1.02
N ARG A 48 11.05 1.25 -0.12
CA ARG A 48 11.95 1.11 1.03
C ARG A 48 11.18 0.71 2.27
N ASP A 49 11.90 0.37 3.33
CA ASP A 49 11.34 -0.07 4.60
C ASP A 49 10.31 0.90 5.21
N ASP A 50 10.55 2.20 5.10
CA ASP A 50 9.64 3.25 5.57
C ASP A 50 8.32 3.28 4.78
N GLU A 51 8.42 3.19 3.46
CA GLU A 51 7.28 3.13 2.53
C GLU A 51 6.46 1.85 2.73
N LEU A 52 7.12 0.72 2.96
CA LEU A 52 6.46 -0.55 3.26
C LEU A 52 5.71 -0.50 4.60
N ARG A 53 6.36 0.02 5.66
CA ARG A 53 5.73 0.18 6.98
C ARG A 53 4.52 1.10 6.89
N TRP A 54 4.64 2.22 6.17
CA TRP A 54 3.53 3.11 5.92
C TRP A 54 2.39 2.40 5.18
N MET A 55 2.68 1.66 4.10
CA MET A 55 1.68 0.93 3.31
C MET A 55 0.89 -0.06 4.19
N THR A 56 1.58 -0.86 5.00
CA THR A 56 0.95 -1.84 5.90
C THR A 56 0.12 -1.21 7.03
N ALA A 57 0.44 0.02 7.43
CA ALA A 57 -0.32 0.77 8.42
C ALA A 57 -1.51 1.55 7.80
N TYR A 58 -1.39 1.93 6.53
CA TYR A 58 -2.38 2.75 5.82
C TYR A 58 -3.49 1.92 5.17
N TYR A 59 -3.13 0.81 4.53
CA TYR A 59 -4.08 -0.06 3.84
C TYR A 59 -4.43 -1.29 4.67
N PRO A 60 -5.68 -1.78 4.59
CA PRO A 60 -6.02 -3.05 5.21
C PRO A 60 -5.24 -4.19 4.55
N GLN A 61 -4.76 -5.14 5.36
CA GLN A 61 -3.98 -6.29 4.87
C GLN A 61 -4.70 -7.09 3.78
N SER A 62 -6.04 -7.21 3.84
CA SER A 62 -6.83 -7.88 2.81
C SER A 62 -6.74 -7.21 1.43
N LEU A 63 -6.58 -5.88 1.37
CA LEU A 63 -6.35 -5.17 0.12
C LEU A 63 -4.96 -5.46 -0.43
N ILE A 64 -3.93 -5.44 0.43
CA ILE A 64 -2.55 -5.75 0.04
C ILE A 64 -2.48 -7.18 -0.50
N GLN A 65 -3.04 -8.17 0.21
CA GLN A 65 -3.11 -9.57 -0.22
C GLN A 65 -3.82 -9.69 -1.57
N LYS A 66 -4.96 -9.01 -1.76
CA LYS A 66 -5.65 -8.98 -3.05
C LYS A 66 -4.76 -8.45 -4.18
N VAL A 67 -4.01 -7.37 -3.95
CA VAL A 67 -3.08 -6.81 -4.95
C VAL A 67 -1.96 -7.79 -5.26
N VAL A 68 -1.34 -8.40 -4.26
CA VAL A 68 -0.28 -9.42 -4.45
C VAL A 68 -0.77 -10.56 -5.36
N LEU A 69 -1.97 -11.09 -5.09
CA LEU A 69 -2.52 -12.24 -5.82
C LEU A 69 -3.08 -11.90 -7.22
N THR A 70 -3.55 -10.66 -7.44
CA THR A 70 -4.28 -10.30 -8.67
C THR A 70 -3.55 -9.33 -9.59
N SER A 71 -2.52 -8.62 -9.09
CA SER A 71 -1.75 -7.68 -9.91
C SER A 71 -1.13 -8.40 -11.11
N ARG A 72 -1.09 -7.72 -12.25
CA ARG A 72 -0.43 -8.22 -13.48
C ARG A 72 0.87 -7.48 -13.79
N VAL A 73 1.18 -6.43 -13.02
CA VAL A 73 2.31 -5.53 -13.29
C VAL A 73 3.47 -5.73 -12.33
N LEU A 74 3.24 -6.34 -11.16
CA LEU A 74 4.30 -6.69 -10.22
C LEU A 74 5.39 -7.52 -10.88
N GLN A 75 6.65 -7.19 -10.59
CA GLN A 75 7.78 -7.98 -11.08
C GLN A 75 7.70 -9.42 -10.54
N PRO A 76 8.07 -10.45 -11.34
CA PRO A 76 7.95 -11.85 -10.91
C PRO A 76 8.66 -12.16 -9.59
N LYS A 77 9.86 -11.58 -9.38
CA LYS A 77 10.62 -11.74 -8.13
C LYS A 77 9.92 -11.11 -6.92
N SER A 78 9.32 -9.93 -7.10
CA SER A 78 8.61 -9.22 -6.05
C SER A 78 7.34 -9.99 -5.68
N ARG A 79 6.59 -10.46 -6.68
CA ARG A 79 5.42 -11.31 -6.45
C ARG A 79 5.78 -12.54 -5.63
N ALA A 80 6.80 -13.30 -6.04
CA ALA A 80 7.22 -14.50 -5.32
C ALA A 80 7.58 -14.20 -3.85
N LEU A 81 8.27 -13.09 -3.58
CA LEU A 81 8.54 -12.64 -2.22
C LEU A 81 7.25 -12.31 -1.46
N TRP A 82 6.39 -11.48 -2.03
CA TRP A 82 5.22 -10.95 -1.31
C TRP A 82 4.10 -11.97 -1.16
N GLU A 83 4.02 -12.98 -2.02
CA GLU A 83 3.17 -14.15 -1.80
C GLU A 83 3.58 -14.88 -0.53
N LEU A 84 4.89 -15.06 -0.25
CA LEU A 84 5.33 -15.69 1.00
C LEU A 84 5.01 -14.86 2.25
N VAL A 85 4.92 -13.53 2.11
CA VAL A 85 4.72 -12.61 3.23
C VAL A 85 3.23 -12.35 3.51
N PHE A 86 2.40 -12.27 2.47
CA PHE A 86 1.02 -11.80 2.57
C PHE A 86 -0.03 -12.77 2.03
N ALA A 87 0.33 -13.81 1.27
CA ALA A 87 -0.65 -14.76 0.74
C ALA A 87 -1.19 -15.70 1.82
#